data_AF-A0A5N5WRX4-F1
#
_entry.id   AF-A0A5N5WRX4-F1
#
_cell.length_a   1.000
_cell.length_b   1.000
_cell.length_c   1.000
_cell.angle_alpha   90.00
_cell.angle_beta   90.00
_cell.angle_gamma   90.00
#
_symmetry.space_group_name_H-M   'P 1'
#
loop_
_entity.id
_entity.type
_entity.pdbx_description
1 polymer ?
#
loop_
_entity_poly.entity_id
_entity_poly.type
_entity_poly.pdbx_seq_one_letter_code
_entity_poly.pdbx_strand_id
1 'polypeptide(L)'
;MHSANILFFLLASLATADGNWFKTCGEEFELQAEGRTLVATCGNGNQYPGDPNKILSIKTALDLNNCFEFAPPGGIKHAPKGGFFNPPYGCGSCWKTGNNPKDTSITCSCPDPRGDNPSIRVNLKVDLNGPIANRNGTLECFDNNGVPVEVNRAKGLDY
;
A
#
# COMPACT_ATOMS: atom_id res chain seq x y z
N MET A 1 -33.73 41.10 13.74
CA MET A 1 -32.87 40.09 14.41
C MET A 1 -32.88 38.85 13.53
N HIS A 2 -31.82 38.61 12.75
CA HIS A 2 -31.70 37.40 11.93
C HIS A 2 -30.49 36.61 12.44
N SER A 3 -30.76 35.46 13.05
CA SER A 3 -29.75 34.54 13.54
C SER A 3 -29.21 33.73 12.35
N ALA A 4 -27.92 33.90 12.03
CA ALA A 4 -27.24 33.06 11.06
C ALA A 4 -26.83 31.75 11.75
N ASN A 5 -27.42 30.63 11.31
CA ASN A 5 -26.99 29.28 11.68
C ASN A 5 -25.60 29.02 11.08
N ILE A 6 -24.58 29.00 11.93
CA ILE A 6 -23.23 28.56 11.58
C ILE A 6 -23.25 27.03 11.56
N LEU A 7 -23.33 26.45 10.37
CA LEU A 7 -23.17 25.02 10.15
C LEU A 7 -21.67 24.69 10.26
N PHE A 8 -21.25 24.18 11.41
CA PHE A 8 -19.91 23.63 11.62
C PHE A 8 -19.79 22.31 10.85
N PHE A 9 -19.20 22.34 9.65
CA PHE A 9 -18.70 21.14 9.00
C PHE A 9 -17.47 20.65 9.79
N LEU A 10 -17.67 19.64 10.63
CA LEU A 10 -16.58 18.85 11.20
C LEU A 10 -15.92 18.09 10.04
N LEU A 11 -14.82 18.62 9.52
CA LEU A 11 -13.89 17.82 8.73
C LEU A 11 -13.29 16.78 9.67
N ALA A 12 -13.78 15.55 9.60
CA ALA A 12 -13.08 14.41 10.20
C ALA A 12 -11.74 14.28 9.46
N SER A 13 -10.66 14.69 10.12
CA SER A 13 -9.30 14.38 9.71
C SER A 13 -9.15 12.86 9.73
N LEU A 14 -9.21 12.22 8.56
CA LEU A 14 -8.73 10.85 8.43
C LEU A 14 -7.25 10.89 8.82
N ALA A 15 -6.91 10.29 9.97
CA ALA A 15 -5.53 10.01 10.30
C ALA A 15 -4.96 9.17 9.15
N THR A 16 -3.92 9.67 8.50
CA THR A 16 -3.19 8.87 7.52
C THR A 16 -2.56 7.73 8.29
N ALA A 17 -2.87 6.49 7.89
CA ALA A 17 -2.08 5.36 8.34
C ALA A 17 -0.65 5.62 7.83
N ASP A 18 0.28 5.85 8.75
CA ASP A 18 1.67 6.20 8.45
C ASP A 18 2.55 4.94 8.60
N GLY A 19 2.29 3.92 7.78
CA GLY A 19 2.96 2.63 7.82
C GLY A 19 4.47 2.70 7.60
N ASN A 20 4.92 3.63 6.75
CA ASN A 20 6.32 4.04 6.58
C ASN A 20 7.33 2.89 6.37
N TRP A 21 6.92 1.80 5.71
CA TRP A 21 7.75 0.62 5.50
C TRP A 21 9.12 0.96 4.89
N PHE A 22 9.15 1.91 3.95
CA PHE A 22 10.33 2.25 3.16
C PHE A 22 11.51 2.70 4.01
N LYS A 23 11.27 3.35 5.17
CA LYS A 23 12.31 3.76 6.12
C LYS A 23 13.15 2.60 6.65
N THR A 24 12.56 1.41 6.70
CA THR A 24 13.16 0.23 7.35
C THR A 24 13.39 -0.95 6.39
N CYS A 25 12.96 -0.83 5.13
CA CYS A 25 13.20 -1.84 4.09
C CYS A 25 14.19 -1.41 3.00
N GLY A 26 14.87 -0.29 3.23
CA GLY A 26 15.90 0.21 2.31
C GLY A 26 15.31 0.88 1.08
N GLU A 27 16.21 1.40 0.24
CA GLU A 27 15.88 2.29 -0.87
C GLU A 27 15.46 1.54 -2.15
N GLU A 28 15.48 0.20 -2.13
CA GLU A 28 15.16 -0.63 -3.29
C GLU A 28 14.00 -1.58 -2.99
N PHE A 29 13.02 -1.57 -3.89
CA PHE A 29 11.92 -2.53 -3.93
C PHE A 29 11.66 -2.99 -5.36
N GLU A 30 10.93 -4.09 -5.52
CA GLU A 30 10.55 -4.62 -6.81
C GLU A 30 9.04 -4.81 -6.88
N LEU A 31 8.54 -4.79 -8.10
CA LEU A 31 7.17 -5.14 -8.44
C LEU A 31 7.22 -6.44 -9.24
N GLN A 32 6.58 -7.48 -8.72
CA GLN A 32 6.48 -8.79 -9.35
C GLN A 32 5.03 -9.12 -9.71
N ALA A 33 4.84 -10.18 -10.51
CA ALA A 33 3.53 -10.61 -11.00
C ALA A 33 2.73 -9.46 -11.63
N GLU A 34 3.31 -8.81 -12.64
CA GLU A 34 2.74 -7.64 -13.31
C GLU A 34 2.44 -6.46 -12.38
N GLY A 35 3.20 -6.33 -11.30
CA GLY A 35 3.04 -5.26 -10.30
C GLY A 35 1.96 -5.53 -9.26
N ARG A 36 1.50 -6.78 -9.13
CA ARG A 36 0.59 -7.20 -8.07
C ARG A 36 1.26 -7.39 -6.72
N THR A 37 2.53 -7.78 -6.73
CA THR A 37 3.29 -8.09 -5.52
C THR A 37 4.42 -7.10 -5.33
N LEU A 38 4.43 -6.40 -4.19
CA LEU A 38 5.56 -5.61 -3.71
C LEU A 38 6.58 -6.55 -3.06
N VAL A 39 7.84 -6.46 -3.45
CA VAL A 39 8.94 -7.21 -2.84
C VAL A 39 10.00 -6.24 -2.34
N ALA A 40 10.44 -6.38 -1.09
CA ALA A 40 11.48 -5.54 -0.51
C ALA A 40 12.33 -6.30 0.51
N THR A 41 13.45 -5.72 0.92
CA THR A 41 14.37 -6.29 1.92
C THR A 41 14.26 -5.52 3.23
N CYS A 42 13.51 -6.07 4.17
CA CYS A 42 13.10 -5.37 5.40
C CYS A 42 13.98 -5.70 6.61
N GLY A 43 14.40 -4.68 7.34
CA GLY A 43 15.11 -4.87 8.61
C GLY A 43 14.23 -5.56 9.65
N ASN A 44 14.75 -6.60 10.29
CA ASN A 44 14.12 -7.26 11.41
C ASN A 44 14.50 -6.54 12.72
N GLY A 45 13.49 -6.05 13.44
CA GLY A 45 13.66 -5.34 14.71
C GLY A 45 14.27 -6.18 15.83
N ASN A 46 14.35 -7.51 15.66
CA ASN A 46 15.12 -8.38 16.54
C ASN A 46 16.61 -8.27 16.18
N GLN A 47 17.30 -7.30 16.78
CA GLN A 47 18.76 -7.25 16.79
C GLN A 47 19.34 -8.56 17.34
N TYR A 48 20.43 -9.03 16.76
CA TYR A 48 21.19 -10.15 17.32
C TYR A 48 21.67 -9.76 18.73
N PRO A 49 21.45 -10.58 19.78
CA PRO A 49 22.08 -10.32 21.06
C PRO A 49 23.60 -10.45 20.89
N GLY A 50 24.30 -9.32 20.84
CA GLY A 50 25.78 -9.25 20.78
C GLY A 50 26.38 -8.44 19.63
N ASP A 51 25.61 -7.97 18.64
CA ASP A 51 26.13 -7.09 17.58
C ASP A 51 25.13 -5.99 17.18
N PRO A 52 25.30 -4.76 17.66
CA PRO A 52 24.39 -3.64 17.36
C PRO A 52 24.45 -3.18 15.90
N ASN A 53 25.44 -3.64 15.11
CA ASN A 53 25.61 -3.27 13.71
C ASN A 53 25.00 -4.29 12.73
N LYS A 54 24.47 -5.42 13.22
CA LYS A 54 23.93 -6.49 12.39
C LYS A 54 22.40 -6.48 12.42
N ILE A 55 21.80 -5.63 11.57
CA ILE A 55 20.38 -5.70 11.28
C ILE A 55 20.18 -6.93 10.40
N LEU A 56 19.47 -7.95 10.91
CA LEU A 56 19.02 -9.06 10.07
C LEU A 56 17.97 -8.53 9.11
N SER A 57 18.32 -8.33 7.84
CA SER A 57 17.34 -7.97 6.82
C SER A 57 16.74 -9.22 6.19
N ILE A 58 15.43 -9.21 5.95
CA ILE A 58 14.66 -10.32 5.40
C ILE A 58 14.00 -9.86 4.10
N LYS A 59 14.18 -10.63 3.02
CA LYS A 59 13.41 -10.42 1.80
C LYS A 59 11.97 -10.85 2.04
N THR A 60 11.02 -9.97 1.76
CA THR A 60 9.60 -10.16 2.05
C THR A 60 8.76 -9.65 0.88
N ALA A 61 7.56 -10.22 0.75
CA ALA A 61 6.64 -9.95 -0.35
C ALA A 61 5.23 -9.67 0.19
N LEU A 62 4.53 -8.73 -0.43
CA LEU A 62 3.18 -8.32 -0.08
C LEU A 62 2.32 -8.20 -1.34
N ASP A 63 1.24 -8.98 -1.40
CA ASP A 63 0.20 -8.81 -2.43
C ASP A 63 -0.63 -7.55 -2.13
N LEU A 64 -0.64 -6.60 -3.07
CA LEU A 64 -1.30 -5.31 -2.92
C LEU A 64 -2.83 -5.42 -2.89
N ASN A 65 -3.43 -6.57 -3.26
CA ASN A 65 -4.83 -6.86 -2.97
C ASN A 65 -5.17 -6.78 -1.48
N ASN A 66 -4.17 -6.96 -0.62
CA ASN A 66 -4.37 -6.90 0.82
C ASN A 66 -4.39 -5.46 1.36
N CYS A 67 -4.02 -4.48 0.54
CA CYS A 67 -3.89 -3.09 0.96
C CYS A 67 -4.80 -2.11 0.26
N PHE A 68 -5.20 -2.41 -0.97
CA PHE A 68 -5.94 -1.45 -1.76
C PHE A 68 -7.22 -2.08 -2.29
N GLU A 69 -8.18 -1.21 -2.54
CA GLU A 69 -9.30 -1.49 -3.42
C GLU A 69 -9.35 -0.42 -4.51
N PHE A 70 -9.94 -0.79 -5.65
CA PHE A 70 -10.40 0.17 -6.64
C PHE A 70 -11.93 0.24 -6.56
N ALA A 71 -12.46 1.40 -6.22
CA ALA A 71 -13.90 1.60 -6.06
C ALA A 71 -14.38 2.81 -6.87
N PRO A 72 -15.08 2.58 -7.99
CA PRO A 72 -15.75 3.65 -8.72
C PRO A 72 -17.14 3.97 -8.08
N PRO A 73 -17.53 5.25 -7.99
CA PRO A 73 -16.70 6.43 -8.21
C PRO A 73 -15.71 6.63 -7.04
N GLY A 74 -14.47 7.04 -7.32
CA GLY A 74 -13.50 7.39 -6.27
C GLY A 74 -12.07 6.88 -6.46
N GLY A 75 -11.85 5.88 -7.32
CA GLY A 75 -10.52 5.43 -7.70
C GLY A 75 -9.86 4.50 -6.68
N ILE A 76 -8.54 4.65 -6.49
CA ILE A 76 -7.74 3.80 -5.60
C ILE A 76 -7.85 4.33 -4.18
N LYS A 77 -8.17 3.45 -3.22
CA LYS A 77 -8.14 3.79 -1.79
C LYS A 77 -7.47 2.69 -0.98
N HIS A 78 -6.98 3.09 0.19
CA HIS A 78 -6.52 2.15 1.20
C HIS A 78 -7.71 1.34 1.72
N ALA A 79 -7.61 0.03 1.57
CA ALA A 79 -8.62 -0.92 2.01
C ALA A 79 -7.97 -2.27 2.30
N PRO A 80 -7.86 -2.63 3.59
CA PRO A 80 -7.47 -3.96 3.99
C PRO A 80 -8.26 -5.05 3.29
N LYS A 81 -7.56 -5.99 2.64
CA LYS A 81 -8.20 -7.08 1.87
C LYS A 81 -9.16 -6.55 0.79
N GLY A 82 -8.88 -5.36 0.26
CA GLY A 82 -9.74 -4.64 -0.68
C GLY A 82 -9.82 -5.25 -2.08
N GLY A 83 -8.92 -6.17 -2.43
CA GLY A 83 -8.97 -6.87 -3.72
C GLY A 83 -8.66 -5.95 -4.91
N PHE A 84 -7.65 -5.11 -4.77
CA PHE A 84 -7.20 -4.11 -5.75
C PHE A 84 -7.22 -4.56 -7.23
N PHE A 85 -6.86 -5.81 -7.52
CA PHE A 85 -6.79 -6.40 -8.86
C PHE A 85 -7.95 -7.36 -9.17
N ASN A 86 -8.93 -7.49 -8.28
CA ASN A 86 -10.01 -8.44 -8.44
C ASN A 86 -11.02 -7.96 -9.50
N PRO A 87 -11.47 -8.86 -10.39
CA PRO A 87 -12.52 -8.53 -11.34
C PRO A 87 -13.86 -8.24 -10.63
N PRO A 88 -14.79 -7.51 -11.28
CA PRO A 88 -14.70 -7.03 -12.66
C PRO A 88 -14.06 -5.64 -12.81
N TYR A 89 -13.80 -4.92 -11.72
CA TYR A 89 -13.35 -3.52 -11.75
C TYR A 89 -11.92 -3.29 -11.25
N GLY A 90 -11.17 -4.35 -10.94
CA GLY A 90 -9.80 -4.24 -10.45
C GLY A 90 -8.85 -3.56 -11.43
N CYS A 91 -7.79 -2.97 -10.87
CA CYS A 91 -6.69 -2.45 -11.66
C CYS A 91 -5.96 -3.57 -12.40
N GLY A 92 -5.28 -3.20 -13.48
CA GLY A 92 -4.40 -4.07 -14.26
C GLY A 92 -2.96 -3.94 -13.76
N SER A 93 -2.00 -4.11 -14.67
CA SER A 93 -0.59 -4.08 -14.33
C SER A 93 -0.16 -2.75 -13.70
N CYS A 94 0.79 -2.81 -12.78
CA CYS A 94 1.40 -1.66 -12.12
C CYS A 94 2.91 -1.61 -12.35
N TRP A 95 3.47 -0.40 -12.35
CA TRP A 95 4.91 -0.16 -12.51
C TRP A 95 5.37 1.01 -11.64
N LYS A 96 6.67 1.04 -11.31
CA LYS A 96 7.26 2.17 -10.60
C LYS A 96 7.21 3.43 -11.45
N THR A 97 6.96 4.57 -10.82
CA THR A 97 6.96 5.87 -11.50
C THR A 97 8.27 6.60 -11.24
N GLY A 98 8.97 7.01 -12.30
CA GLY A 98 10.14 7.87 -12.19
C GLY A 98 11.44 7.15 -11.77
N ASN A 99 12.52 7.94 -11.69
CA ASN A 99 13.87 7.45 -11.41
C ASN A 99 14.34 7.76 -9.98
N ASN A 100 13.48 8.34 -9.14
CA ASN A 100 13.83 8.64 -7.76
C ASN A 100 13.76 7.33 -6.94
N PRO A 101 14.88 6.82 -6.40
CA PRO A 101 14.85 5.60 -5.60
C PRO A 101 13.98 5.76 -4.35
N LYS A 102 13.77 6.99 -3.88
CA LYS A 102 12.93 7.30 -2.71
C LYS A 102 11.44 7.47 -3.02
N ASP A 103 11.02 7.38 -4.29
CA ASP A 103 9.59 7.40 -4.63
C ASP A 103 9.01 5.99 -4.42
N THR A 104 8.17 5.87 -3.40
CA THR A 104 7.41 4.67 -3.06
C THR A 104 6.15 4.51 -3.88
N SER A 105 5.89 5.43 -4.80
CA SER A 105 4.67 5.41 -5.60
C SER A 105 4.77 4.49 -6.80
N ILE A 106 3.64 3.93 -7.16
CA ILE A 106 3.46 3.13 -8.38
C ILE A 106 2.34 3.73 -9.22
N THR A 107 2.37 3.48 -10.52
CA THR A 107 1.28 3.77 -11.45
C THR A 107 0.65 2.47 -11.91
N CYS A 108 -0.68 2.43 -11.92
CA CYS A 108 -1.46 1.27 -12.30
C CYS A 108 -2.46 1.62 -13.41
N SER A 109 -2.70 0.68 -14.32
CA SER A 109 -3.76 0.82 -15.34
C SER A 109 -5.12 0.40 -14.79
N CYS A 110 -5.91 1.35 -14.32
CA CYS A 110 -7.20 1.11 -13.67
C CYS A 110 -8.37 1.51 -14.56
N PRO A 111 -9.59 0.99 -14.36
CA PRO A 111 -10.76 1.54 -15.03
C PRO A 111 -10.93 3.05 -14.73
N ASP A 112 -11.69 3.77 -15.54
CA ASP A 112 -11.99 5.18 -15.29
C ASP A 112 -12.67 5.34 -13.91
N PRO A 113 -12.08 6.11 -12.98
CA PRO A 113 -12.59 6.25 -11.61
C PRO A 113 -13.92 6.99 -11.54
N ARG A 114 -14.42 7.57 -12.64
CA ARG A 114 -15.79 8.10 -12.74
C ARG A 114 -16.84 6.99 -12.81
N GLY A 115 -16.45 5.79 -13.25
CA GLY A 115 -17.33 4.62 -13.36
C GLY A 115 -18.20 4.57 -14.61
N ASP A 116 -18.09 5.57 -15.51
CA ASP A 116 -18.96 5.70 -16.70
C ASP A 116 -18.78 4.56 -17.71
N ASN A 117 -17.56 4.02 -17.84
CA ASN A 117 -17.25 2.90 -18.73
C ASN A 117 -16.04 2.09 -18.22
N PRO A 118 -16.22 0.85 -17.74
CA PRO A 118 -15.12 0.04 -17.17
C PRO A 118 -14.11 -0.44 -18.22
N SER A 119 -14.42 -0.34 -19.52
CA SER A 119 -13.50 -0.67 -20.61
C SER A 119 -12.45 0.43 -20.84
N ILE A 120 -12.73 1.67 -20.43
CA ILE A 120 -11.75 2.75 -20.49
C ILE A 120 -10.81 2.59 -19.31
N ARG A 121 -9.51 2.49 -19.60
CA ARG A 121 -8.48 2.43 -18.57
C ARG A 121 -7.64 3.70 -18.54
N VAL A 122 -7.33 4.16 -17.34
CA VAL A 122 -6.50 5.34 -17.06
C VAL A 122 -5.38 4.96 -16.11
N ASN A 123 -4.30 5.75 -16.15
CA ASN A 123 -3.15 5.55 -15.28
C ASN A 123 -3.37 6.33 -13.98
N LEU A 124 -3.47 5.60 -12.87
CA LEU A 124 -3.61 6.18 -11.54
C LEU A 124 -2.34 5.93 -10.72
N LYS A 125 -1.86 6.97 -10.05
CA LYS A 125 -0.71 6.91 -9.15
C LYS A 125 -1.19 6.63 -7.73
N VAL A 126 -0.52 5.72 -7.03
CA VAL A 126 -0.76 5.42 -5.60
C VAL A 126 0.56 5.38 -4.86
N ASP A 127 0.61 5.98 -3.67
CA ASP A 127 1.75 5.90 -2.77
C ASP A 127 1.62 4.66 -1.87
N LEU A 128 2.64 3.82 -1.86
CA LEU A 128 2.70 2.61 -1.06
C LEU A 128 3.11 2.88 0.39
N ASN A 129 3.69 4.04 0.71
CA ASN A 129 4.33 4.27 2.00
C ASN A 129 3.35 4.55 3.16
N GLY A 130 2.15 5.03 2.87
CA GLY A 130 1.08 5.15 3.87
C GLY A 130 0.58 3.80 4.38
N PRO A 131 -0.08 2.99 3.53
CA PRO A 131 -0.83 1.82 3.99
C PRO A 131 0.02 0.60 4.37
N ILE A 132 1.30 0.58 4.01
CA ILE A 132 2.19 -0.57 4.20
C ILE A 132 3.23 -0.28 5.28
N ALA A 133 3.47 -1.27 6.14
CA ALA A 133 4.46 -1.21 7.20
C ALA A 133 5.43 -2.39 7.17
N ASN A 134 6.58 -2.21 7.80
CA ASN A 134 7.49 -3.30 8.11
C ASN A 134 7.32 -3.70 9.58
N ARG A 135 6.99 -4.97 9.81
CA ARG A 135 6.93 -5.57 11.13
C ARG A 135 7.95 -6.70 11.24
N ASN A 136 9.05 -6.42 11.92
CA ASN A 136 10.12 -7.40 12.18
C ASN A 136 10.59 -8.12 10.90
N GLY A 137 10.80 -7.36 9.82
CA GLY A 137 11.28 -7.86 8.54
C GLY A 137 10.18 -8.37 7.60
N THR A 138 8.90 -8.21 7.97
CA THR A 138 7.76 -8.62 7.13
C THR A 138 6.95 -7.39 6.69
N LEU A 139 6.65 -7.29 5.40
CA LEU A 139 5.72 -6.27 4.90
C LEU A 139 4.29 -6.67 5.27
N GLU A 140 3.57 -5.76 5.89
CA GLU A 140 2.18 -5.94 6.31
C GLU A 140 1.35 -4.72 5.91
N CYS A 141 0.05 -4.95 5.70
CA CYS A 141 -0.88 -3.85 5.55
C CYS A 141 -1.47 -3.43 6.89
N PHE A 142 -1.63 -2.14 7.13
CA PHE A 142 -2.41 -1.66 8.25
C PHE A 142 -3.88 -1.50 7.89
N ASP A 143 -4.75 -1.55 8.89
CA ASP A 143 -6.11 -1.07 8.75
C ASP A 143 -6.17 0.45 8.87
N ASN A 144 -7.37 1.02 8.70
CA ASN A 144 -7.58 2.46 8.83
C ASN A 144 -7.35 3.00 10.26
N ASN A 145 -7.09 2.12 11.24
CA ASN A 145 -6.74 2.45 12.62
C ASN A 145 -5.24 2.21 12.92
N GLY A 146 -4.43 1.84 11.92
CA GLY A 146 -3.01 1.52 12.10
C GLY A 146 -2.76 0.13 12.70
N VAL A 147 -3.75 -0.76 12.71
CA VAL A 147 -3.63 -2.13 13.23
C VAL A 147 -3.26 -3.09 12.10
N PRO A 148 -2.27 -3.97 12.27
CA PRO A 148 -1.91 -4.95 11.24
C PRO A 148 -3.09 -5.83 10.87
N VAL A 149 -3.35 -5.93 9.58
CA VAL A 149 -4.36 -6.81 9.03
C VAL A 149 -3.72 -8.18 8.90
N GLU A 150 -4.24 -9.17 9.61
CA GLU A 150 -3.79 -10.55 9.45
C GLU A 150 -4.03 -10.99 8.00
N VAL A 151 -2.95 -10.97 7.23
CA VAL A 151 -2.82 -11.65 5.96
C VAL A 151 -2.42 -13.08 6.26
N ASN A 152 -3.22 -14.04 5.79
CA ASN A 152 -2.80 -15.44 5.76
C ASN A 152 -1.48 -15.48 5.01
N ARG A 153 -0.37 -15.70 5.74
CA ARG A 153 0.96 -15.82 5.17
C ARG A 153 0.87 -16.80 4.01
N ALA A 154 1.16 -16.35 2.80
CA ALA A 154 1.52 -17.26 1.74
C ALA A 154 2.74 -18.03 2.26
N LYS A 155 2.52 -19.28 2.71
CA LYS A 155 3.59 -20.20 3.04
C LYS A 155 4.41 -20.39 1.77
N GLY A 156 5.71 -20.11 1.85
CA GLY A 156 6.68 -20.55 0.85
C GLY A 156 6.78 -19.63 -0.35
N LEU A 157 7.70 -18.67 -0.28
CA LEU A 157 8.60 -18.45 -1.40
C LEU A 157 9.97 -18.89 -0.90
N ASP A 158 10.19 -20.21 -0.93
CA ASP A 158 11.54 -20.77 -0.87
C ASP A 158 12.23 -20.38 -2.18
N TYR A 159 13.23 -19.51 -2.09
CA TYR A 159 14.22 -19.27 -3.13
C TYR A 159 15.58 -19.75 -2.64
#